data_AF-A0A1E7W685-F1
#
_entry.id   AF-A0A1E7W685-F1
#
_cell.length_a   1.000
_cell.length_b   1.000
_cell.length_c   1.000
_cell.angle_alpha   90.00
_cell.angle_beta   90.00
_cell.angle_gamma   90.00
#
_symmetry.space_group_name_H-M   'P 1'
#
loop_
_entity.id
_entity.type
_entity.pdbx_description
1 polymer ?
#
loop_
_entity_poly.entity_id
_entity_poly.type
_entity_poly.pdbx_seq_one_letter_code
_entity_poly.pdbx_strand_id
1 'polypeptide(L)'
;MKTMILIVALLLAGCGTTPPATQTIYVPVSTPCVKDNPVAPVYEFDKLPLDAQAGEKVLALARDWPRGRKYEEELEAALAGCA
;
A
#
# COMPACT_ATOMS: atom_id res chain seq x y z
N MET A 1 -8.80 67.86 5.40
CA MET A 1 -9.41 67.19 4.22
C MET A 1 -8.41 66.31 3.47
N LYS A 2 -7.26 66.85 3.03
CA LYS A 2 -6.23 66.10 2.27
C LYS A 2 -5.70 64.85 2.99
N THR A 3 -5.49 64.95 4.30
CA THR A 3 -4.99 63.86 5.16
C THR A 3 -5.99 62.72 5.33
N MET A 4 -7.29 63.01 5.36
CA MET A 4 -8.32 61.99 5.52
C MET A 4 -8.49 61.13 4.26
N ILE A 5 -8.34 61.76 3.08
CA ILE A 5 -8.40 61.07 1.78
C ILE A 5 -7.25 60.06 1.64
N LEU A 6 -6.04 60.42 2.11
CA LEU A 6 -4.88 59.54 2.10
C LEU A 6 -5.06 58.30 3.00
N ILE A 7 -5.63 58.49 4.19
CA ILE A 7 -5.89 57.39 5.13
C ILE A 7 -6.91 56.41 4.55
N VAL A 8 -7.99 56.93 3.97
CA VAL A 8 -9.01 56.11 3.29
C VAL A 8 -8.40 55.35 2.10
N ALA A 9 -7.60 56.02 1.27
CA ALA A 9 -6.94 55.35 0.14
C ALA A 9 -6.00 54.20 0.58
N LEU A 10 -5.31 54.35 1.73
CA LEU A 10 -4.44 53.31 2.27
C LEU A 10 -5.22 52.09 2.78
N LEU A 11 -6.37 52.32 3.41
CA LEU A 11 -7.25 51.26 3.92
C LEU A 11 -7.89 50.43 2.78
N LEU A 12 -8.15 51.02 1.62
CA LEU A 12 -8.74 50.31 0.48
C LEU A 12 -7.72 49.48 -0.33
N ALA A 13 -6.42 49.74 -0.20
CA ALA A 13 -5.39 49.03 -0.97
C ALA A 13 -5.32 47.51 -0.65
N GLY A 14 -5.80 47.09 0.53
CA GLY A 14 -5.85 45.68 0.92
C GLY A 14 -6.99 44.87 0.30
N CYS A 15 -8.03 45.51 -0.24
CA CYS A 15 -9.18 44.79 -0.83
C CYS A 15 -8.96 44.33 -2.28
N GLY A 16 -7.89 44.82 -2.95
CA GLY A 16 -7.56 44.44 -4.32
C GLY A 16 -6.47 43.37 -4.46
N THR A 17 -5.99 42.80 -3.36
CA THR A 17 -4.89 41.83 -3.41
C THR A 17 -5.37 40.51 -3.98
N THR A 18 -4.96 40.19 -5.20
CA THR A 18 -5.25 38.90 -5.85
C THR A 18 -4.66 37.78 -4.99
N PRO A 19 -5.45 36.74 -4.64
CA PRO A 19 -4.91 35.56 -3.97
C PRO A 19 -3.77 34.95 -4.81
N PRO A 20 -2.72 34.42 -4.17
CA PRO A 20 -1.68 33.72 -4.90
C PRO A 20 -2.29 32.60 -5.75
N ALA A 21 -1.76 32.42 -6.96
CA ALA A 21 -2.23 31.37 -7.86
C ALA A 21 -2.13 29.99 -7.20
N THR A 22 -3.14 29.15 -7.41
CA THR A 22 -3.14 27.76 -6.92
C THR A 22 -1.93 27.03 -7.47
N GLN A 23 -1.14 26.42 -6.59
CA GLN A 23 0.04 25.65 -6.97
C GLN A 23 -0.23 24.16 -6.80
N THR A 24 0.09 23.37 -7.82
CA THR A 24 0.07 21.90 -7.72
C THR A 24 1.43 21.43 -7.21
N ILE A 25 1.43 20.73 -6.08
CA ILE A 25 2.64 20.16 -5.48
C ILE A 25 2.50 18.64 -5.49
N TYR A 26 3.49 17.95 -6.05
CA TYR A 26 3.56 16.49 -6.01
C TYR A 26 4.25 16.05 -4.73
N VAL A 27 3.47 15.53 -3.79
CA VAL A 27 3.98 14.96 -2.54
C VAL A 27 4.26 13.48 -2.79
N PRO A 28 5.49 12.98 -2.51
CA PRO A 28 5.76 11.56 -2.59
C PRO A 28 4.94 10.83 -1.52
N VAL A 29 4.09 9.90 -1.96
CA VAL A 29 3.32 9.03 -1.08
C VAL A 29 4.06 7.69 -0.99
N SER A 30 4.29 7.22 0.23
CA SER A 30 4.83 5.88 0.44
C SER A 30 3.81 4.85 -0.04
N THR A 31 4.18 4.05 -1.04
CA THR A 31 3.38 2.94 -1.54
C THR A 31 4.01 1.62 -1.13
N PRO A 32 3.20 0.57 -0.87
CA PRO A 32 3.74 -0.77 -0.67
C PRO A 32 4.62 -1.16 -1.85
N CYS A 33 5.82 -1.68 -1.56
CA CYS A 33 6.73 -2.11 -2.62
C CYS A 33 6.20 -3.37 -3.32
N VAL A 34 5.70 -4.34 -2.55
CA VAL A 34 5.07 -5.55 -3.08
C VAL A 34 3.68 -5.18 -3.59
N LYS A 35 3.48 -5.32 -4.90
CA LYS A 35 2.21 -4.99 -5.56
C LYS A 35 1.29 -6.20 -5.65
N ASP A 36 1.86 -7.36 -5.95
CA ASP A 36 1.15 -8.61 -6.12
C ASP A 36 1.63 -9.61 -5.07
N ASN A 37 0.72 -10.00 -4.17
CA ASN A 37 1.00 -11.05 -3.20
C ASN A 37 0.62 -12.40 -3.83
N PRO A 38 1.56 -13.37 -3.94
CA PRO A 38 1.24 -14.70 -4.42
C PRO A 38 0.08 -15.31 -3.63
N VAL A 39 -0.77 -16.08 -4.31
CA VAL A 39 -1.93 -16.71 -3.67
C VAL A 39 -1.47 -17.96 -2.94
N ALA A 40 -1.77 -18.05 -1.64
CA ALA A 40 -1.44 -19.23 -0.84
C ALA A 40 -2.08 -20.49 -1.44
N PRO A 41 -1.34 -21.60 -1.58
CA PRO A 41 -1.90 -22.86 -2.05
C PRO A 41 -2.99 -23.37 -1.11
N VAL A 42 -4.03 -23.97 -1.68
CA VAL A 42 -5.03 -24.71 -0.90
C VAL A 42 -4.47 -26.11 -0.63
N TYR A 43 -3.93 -26.30 0.57
CA TYR A 43 -3.30 -27.56 0.98
C TYR A 43 -4.33 -28.68 1.16
N GLU A 44 -3.92 -29.91 0.85
CA GLU A 44 -4.72 -31.11 1.11
C GLU A 44 -4.74 -31.44 2.60
N PHE A 45 -3.65 -31.16 3.30
CA PHE A 45 -3.55 -31.34 4.75
C PHE A 45 -4.65 -30.59 5.49
N ASP A 46 -4.93 -29.34 5.09
CA ASP A 46 -5.93 -28.48 5.73
C ASP A 46 -7.37 -28.98 5.57
N LYS A 47 -7.61 -29.87 4.61
CA LYS A 47 -8.93 -30.47 4.34
C LYS A 47 -9.14 -31.76 5.14
N LEU A 48 -8.10 -32.31 5.76
CA LEU A 48 -8.21 -33.53 6.53
C LEU A 48 -8.95 -33.28 7.85
N PRO A 49 -9.84 -34.19 8.26
CA PRO A 49 -10.43 -34.12 9.58
C PRO A 49 -9.37 -34.33 10.66
N LEU A 50 -9.60 -33.78 11.86
CA LEU A 50 -8.63 -33.83 12.95
C LEU A 50 -8.29 -35.27 13.37
N ASP A 51 -9.23 -36.19 13.23
CA ASP A 51 -9.10 -37.62 13.53
C ASP A 51 -8.57 -38.46 12.35
N ALA A 52 -8.20 -37.84 11.22
CA ALA A 52 -7.59 -38.55 10.09
C ALA A 52 -6.35 -39.33 10.54
N GLN A 53 -6.15 -40.49 9.91
CA GLN A 53 -5.08 -41.40 10.26
C GLN A 53 -3.71 -40.74 10.03
N ALA A 54 -2.72 -41.09 10.85
CA ALA A 54 -1.38 -40.53 10.72
C ALA A 54 -0.78 -40.72 9.31
N GLY A 55 -1.05 -41.87 8.67
CA GLY A 55 -0.60 -42.14 7.30
C GLY A 55 -1.21 -41.18 6.28
N GLU A 56 -2.50 -40.86 6.38
CA GLU A 56 -3.19 -39.93 5.47
C GLU A 56 -2.62 -38.51 5.62
N LYS A 57 -2.36 -38.09 6.85
CA LYS A 57 -1.72 -36.82 7.19
C LYS A 57 -0.33 -36.71 6.57
N VAL A 58 0.51 -37.73 6.73
CA VAL A 58 1.87 -37.76 6.16
C VAL A 58 1.83 -37.70 4.63
N LEU A 59 0.92 -38.45 4.00
CA LEU A 59 0.78 -38.44 2.55
C LEU A 59 0.28 -37.10 2.01
N ALA A 60 -0.65 -36.43 2.70
CA ALA A 60 -1.10 -35.10 2.34
C ALA A 60 0.05 -34.08 2.43
N LEU A 61 0.81 -34.10 3.54
CA LEU A 61 2.01 -33.26 3.68
C LEU A 61 3.03 -33.49 2.58
N ALA A 62 3.28 -34.76 2.20
CA ALA A 62 4.23 -35.07 1.13
C ALA A 62 3.79 -34.50 -0.23
N ARG A 63 2.49 -34.45 -0.52
CA ARG A 63 1.95 -33.85 -1.75
C ARG A 63 1.93 -32.33 -1.70
N ASP A 64 1.71 -31.76 -0.53
CA ASP A 64 1.68 -30.32 -0.30
C ASP A 64 3.08 -29.71 -0.27
N TRP A 65 4.10 -30.48 0.14
CA TRP A 65 5.49 -30.04 0.23
C TRP A 65 6.01 -29.29 -1.01
N PRO A 66 5.97 -29.86 -2.23
CA PRO A 66 6.45 -29.13 -3.41
C PRO A 66 5.62 -27.88 -3.74
N ARG A 67 4.32 -27.86 -3.39
CA ARG A 67 3.46 -26.69 -3.59
C ARG A 67 3.88 -25.56 -2.65
N GLY A 68 4.15 -25.88 -1.38
CA GLY A 68 4.66 -24.94 -0.39
C GLY A 68 6.02 -24.36 -0.80
N ARG A 69 6.96 -25.20 -1.24
CA ARG A 69 8.28 -24.76 -1.72
C ARG A 69 8.20 -23.78 -2.89
N LYS A 70 7.34 -24.06 -3.87
CA LYS A 70 7.13 -23.15 -4.99
C LYS A 70 6.53 -21.81 -4.54
N TYR A 71 5.57 -21.84 -3.62
CA TYR A 71 4.98 -20.62 -3.07
C TYR A 71 6.00 -19.78 -2.28
N GLU A 72 6.88 -20.42 -1.50
CA GLU A 72 7.98 -19.74 -0.80
C GLU A 72 8.92 -19.04 -1.80
N GLU A 73 9.30 -19.71 -2.89
CA GLU A 73 10.13 -19.13 -3.95
C GLU A 73 9.47 -17.91 -4.62
N GLU A 74 8.16 -17.99 -4.89
CA GLU A 74 7.39 -16.87 -5.46
C GLU A 74 7.33 -15.67 -4.49
N LEU A 75 7.19 -15.94 -3.18
CA LEU A 75 7.17 -14.91 -2.14
C LEU A 75 8.55 -14.24 -2.00
N GLU A 76 9.63 -15.03 -1.98
CA GLU A 76 10.99 -14.52 -1.95
C GLU A 76 11.29 -13.66 -3.19
N ALA A 77 10.86 -14.09 -4.38
CA ALA A 77 11.00 -13.32 -5.61
C ALA A 77 10.22 -11.99 -5.56
N ALA A 78 9.01 -11.98 -5.00
CA ALA A 78 8.22 -10.77 -4.81
C ALA A 78 8.90 -9.78 -3.85
N LEU A 79 9.63 -10.28 -2.84
CA LEU A 79 10.36 -9.46 -1.87
C LEU A 79 11.72 -8.98 -2.38
N ALA A 80 12.40 -9.74 -3.26
CA ALA A 80 13.74 -9.39 -3.76
C ALA A 80 13.80 -8.05 -4.48
N GLY A 81 12.69 -7.60 -5.07
CA GLY A 81 12.58 -6.27 -5.70
C GLY A 81 12.36 -5.11 -4.73
N CYS A 82 12.28 -5.38 -3.43
CA CYS A 82 11.86 -4.44 -2.39
C CYS A 82 12.88 -4.14 -1.30
N ALA A 83 14.07 -4.74 -1.39
CA ALA A 83 15.20 -4.48 -0.49
C ALA A 83 16.05 -3.28 -0.95
#